data_AF-A0A6I5IVM4-F1
#
_entry.id   AF-A0A6I5IVM4-F1
#
_cell.length_a   1.000
_cell.length_b   1.000
_cell.length_c   1.000
_cell.angle_alpha   90.00
_cell.angle_beta   90.00
_cell.angle_gamma   90.00
#
_symmetry.space_group_name_H-M   'P 1'
#
loop_
_entity.id
_entity.type
_entity.pdbx_description
1 polymer ?
#
loop_
_entity_poly.entity_id
_entity_poly.type
_entity_poly.pdbx_seq_one_letter_code
_entity_poly.pdbx_strand_id
1 'polypeptide(L)'
;MIHHRRGFTLLEVLVALAIFATAAMSVMRSVTQHVNTISYLEEKAFAAMVADNQMAKVHLNAKSLAEREGREELAGRTWYWRITPVKTSNAILAAFDVSVATEAKASPVITVRSYVAK
;
A
#
# COMPACT_ATOMS: atom_id res chain seq x y z
N MET A 1 9.27 61.71 28.61
CA MET A 1 9.31 61.10 27.27
C MET A 1 8.28 59.99 27.21
N ILE A 2 7.11 60.24 26.62
CA ILE A 2 6.04 59.24 26.50
C ILE A 2 6.34 58.41 25.25
N HIS A 3 6.69 57.14 25.45
CA HIS A 3 6.79 56.18 24.34
C HIS A 3 5.37 55.82 23.91
N HIS A 4 4.92 56.31 22.75
CA HIS A 4 3.71 55.79 22.12
C HIS A 4 3.97 54.34 21.70
N ARG A 5 3.39 53.38 22.43
CA ARG A 5 3.29 52.00 21.96
C ARG A 5 2.38 51.99 20.73
N ARG A 6 2.96 51.80 19.55
CA ARG A 6 2.20 51.54 18.32
C ARG A 6 1.54 50.17 18.45
N GLY A 7 0.21 50.12 18.52
CA GLY A 7 -0.56 48.89 18.44
C GLY A 7 -0.71 48.42 17.00
N PHE A 8 -1.07 47.14 16.81
CA PHE A 8 -1.38 46.59 15.49
C PHE A 8 -2.66 47.20 14.92
N THR A 9 -2.64 47.51 13.64
CA THR A 9 -3.82 47.92 12.87
C THR A 9 -4.70 46.71 12.53
N LEU A 10 -5.99 46.95 12.26
CA LEU A 10 -6.89 45.90 11.78
C LEU A 10 -6.39 45.27 10.48
N LEU A 11 -5.79 46.05 9.59
CA LEU A 11 -5.23 45.56 8.33
C LEU A 11 -4.10 44.54 8.58
N GLU A 12 -3.19 44.82 9.50
CA GLU A 12 -2.08 43.92 9.83
C GLU A 12 -2.59 42.60 10.42
N VAL A 13 -3.60 42.64 11.29
CA VAL A 13 -4.20 41.41 11.85
C VAL A 13 -4.90 40.60 10.76
N LEU A 14 -5.61 41.25 9.83
CA LEU A 14 -6.25 40.56 8.70
C LEU A 14 -5.22 39.93 7.76
N VAL A 15 -4.14 40.64 7.44
CA VAL A 15 -3.05 40.12 6.61
C VAL A 15 -2.33 38.97 7.31
N ALA A 16 -2.06 39.09 8.61
CA ALA A 16 -1.44 38.03 9.40
C ALA A 16 -2.31 36.77 9.44
N LEU A 17 -3.63 36.92 9.63
CA LEU A 17 -4.58 35.81 9.58
C LEU A 17 -4.65 35.20 8.18
N ALA A 18 -4.61 35.99 7.12
CA ALA A 18 -4.60 35.48 5.75
C ALA A 18 -3.34 34.63 5.48
N ILE A 19 -2.15 35.14 5.85
CA ILE A 19 -0.89 34.39 5.72
C ILE A 19 -0.95 33.12 6.57
N PHE A 20 -1.39 33.23 7.82
CA PHE A 20 -1.52 32.09 8.72
C PHE A 20 -2.47 31.03 8.16
N ALA A 21 -3.63 31.43 7.64
CA ALA A 21 -4.61 30.52 7.04
C ALA A 21 -4.00 29.78 5.84
N THR A 22 -3.25 30.46 4.98
CA THR A 22 -2.57 29.80 3.85
C THR A 22 -1.50 28.79 4.28
N ALA A 23 -0.70 29.13 5.29
CA ALA A 23 0.28 28.22 5.86
C ALA A 23 -0.40 26.99 6.49
N ALA A 24 -1.48 27.20 7.26
CA ALA A 24 -2.26 26.13 7.87
C ALA A 24 -2.85 25.18 6.82
N MET A 25 -3.40 25.71 5.72
CA MET A 25 -3.91 24.88 4.61
C MET A 25 -2.81 24.01 3.98
N SER A 26 -1.60 24.56 3.79
CA SER A 26 -0.47 23.81 3.27
C SER A 26 -0.07 22.66 4.20
N VAL A 27 -0.03 22.92 5.51
CA VAL A 27 0.27 21.90 6.53
C VAL A 27 -0.81 20.83 6.54
N MET A 28 -2.09 21.20 6.56
CA MET A 28 -3.21 20.23 6.54
C MET A 28 -3.13 19.32 5.31
N ARG A 29 -2.91 19.89 4.12
CA ARG A 29 -2.74 19.10 2.89
C ARG A 29 -1.57 18.12 3.01
N SER A 30 -0.45 18.56 3.56
CA SER A 30 0.74 17.71 3.76
C SER A 30 0.44 16.55 4.71
N VAL A 31 -0.27 16.81 5.81
CA VAL A 31 -0.72 15.77 6.76
C VAL A 31 -1.66 14.78 6.10
N THR A 32 -2.67 15.25 5.35
CA THR A 32 -3.58 14.36 4.62
C THR A 32 -2.84 13.49 3.61
N GLN A 33 -1.91 14.06 2.85
CA GLN A 33 -1.09 13.29 1.91
C GLN A 33 -0.22 12.24 2.63
N HIS A 34 0.33 12.59 3.80
CA HIS A 34 1.11 11.67 4.61
C HIS A 34 0.27 10.49 5.10
N VAL A 35 -0.93 10.73 5.62
CA VAL A 35 -1.88 9.67 6.05
C VAL A 35 -2.22 8.74 4.88
N ASN A 36 -2.58 9.30 3.72
CA ASN A 36 -2.89 8.50 2.53
C ASN A 36 -1.69 7.63 2.09
N THR A 37 -0.48 8.16 2.21
CA THR A 37 0.75 7.43 1.88
C THR A 37 0.96 6.26 2.83
N ILE A 38 0.77 6.48 4.14
CA ILE A 38 0.88 5.41 5.15
C ILE A 38 -0.14 4.31 4.86
N SER A 39 -1.41 4.65 4.65
CA SER A 39 -2.45 3.64 4.37
C SER A 39 -2.13 2.81 3.12
N TYR A 40 -1.58 3.44 2.08
CA TYR A 40 -1.14 2.72 0.89
C TYR A 40 0.05 1.78 1.15
N LEU A 41 1.02 2.21 1.96
CA LEU A 41 2.17 1.38 2.34
C LEU A 41 1.75 0.19 3.20
N GLU A 42 0.84 0.40 4.15
CA GLU A 42 0.25 -0.67 4.98
C GLU A 42 -0.46 -1.71 4.12
N GLU A 43 -1.29 -1.26 3.15
CA GLU A 43 -1.98 -2.16 2.22
C GLU A 43 -0.98 -3.01 1.43
N LYS A 44 0.09 -2.41 0.91
CA LYS A 44 1.15 -3.14 0.20
C LYS A 44 1.91 -4.11 1.10
N ALA A 45 2.24 -3.71 2.32
CA ALA A 45 2.96 -4.56 3.27
C ALA A 45 2.16 -5.81 3.61
N PHE A 46 0.88 -5.66 3.94
CA PHE A 46 0.02 -6.79 4.28
C PHE A 46 -0.31 -7.66 3.07
N ALA A 47 -0.52 -7.08 1.89
CA ALA A 47 -0.66 -7.85 0.65
C ALA A 47 0.59 -8.69 0.35
N ALA A 48 1.78 -8.13 0.57
CA ALA A 48 3.05 -8.83 0.42
C ALA A 48 3.18 -9.99 1.43
N MET A 49 2.83 -9.79 2.69
CA MET A 49 2.83 -10.86 3.70
C MET A 49 1.90 -12.02 3.31
N VAL A 50 0.71 -11.72 2.77
CA VAL A 50 -0.19 -12.76 2.25
C VAL A 50 0.45 -13.46 1.05
N ALA A 51 1.07 -12.73 0.13
CA ALA A 51 1.78 -13.33 -1.01
C ALA A 51 2.90 -14.27 -0.54
N ASP A 52 3.72 -13.84 0.44
CA ASP A 52 4.79 -14.63 1.03
C ASP A 52 4.25 -15.92 1.69
N ASN A 53 3.16 -15.82 2.45
CA ASN A 53 2.50 -16.98 3.05
C ASN A 53 2.06 -18.00 1.98
N GLN A 54 1.47 -17.54 0.88
CA GLN A 54 1.02 -18.40 -0.20
C GLN A 54 2.18 -18.97 -1.02
N MET A 55 3.22 -18.18 -1.27
CA MET A 55 4.46 -18.65 -1.88
C MET A 55 5.09 -19.76 -1.03
N ALA A 56 5.20 -19.58 0.28
CA ALA A 56 5.74 -20.60 1.18
C ALA A 56 4.93 -21.91 1.10
N LYS A 57 3.59 -21.83 1.08
CA LYS A 57 2.71 -23.00 0.90
C LYS A 57 2.97 -23.74 -0.42
N VAL A 58 3.23 -23.02 -1.51
CA VAL A 58 3.59 -23.65 -2.79
C VAL A 58 4.95 -24.34 -2.71
N HIS A 59 5.96 -23.71 -2.11
CA HIS A 59 7.30 -24.30 -1.98
C HIS A 59 7.28 -25.59 -1.14
N LEU A 60 6.41 -25.68 -0.14
CA LEU A 60 6.24 -26.91 0.67
C LEU A 60 5.69 -28.09 -0.14
N ASN A 61 4.92 -27.86 -1.20
CA ASN A 61 4.37 -28.92 -2.06
C ASN A 61 4.41 -28.55 -3.55
N ALA A 62 5.62 -28.27 -4.03
CA ALA A 62 5.87 -27.78 -5.40
C ALA A 62 5.39 -28.75 -6.50
N LYS A 63 5.37 -30.06 -6.23
CA LYS A 63 4.90 -31.09 -7.18
C LYS A 63 3.41 -30.97 -7.52
N SER A 64 2.63 -30.27 -6.69
CA SER A 64 1.19 -30.08 -6.87
C SER A 64 0.82 -28.70 -7.44
N LEU A 65 1.77 -28.02 -8.08
CA LEU A 65 1.58 -26.68 -8.62
C LEU A 65 0.45 -26.68 -9.66
N ALA A 66 -0.63 -25.98 -9.33
CA ALA A 66 -1.83 -25.83 -10.15
C ALA A 66 -2.42 -24.45 -9.90
N GLU A 67 -3.31 -24.02 -10.78
CA GLU A 67 -4.08 -22.79 -10.56
C GLU A 67 -4.98 -22.95 -9.34
N ARG A 68 -4.89 -22.00 -8.40
CA ARG A 68 -5.67 -21.99 -7.16
C ARG A 68 -5.96 -20.56 -6.75
N GLU A 69 -7.10 -20.35 -6.12
CA GLU A 69 -7.45 -19.08 -5.50
C GLU A 69 -8.10 -19.31 -4.15
N GLY A 70 -8.11 -18.27 -3.32
CA GLY A 70 -8.70 -18.35 -2.00
C GLY A 70 -8.68 -17.02 -1.28
N ARG A 71 -8.95 -17.11 0.02
CA ARG A 71 -8.98 -15.96 0.92
C ARG A 71 -8.04 -16.16 2.09
N GLU A 72 -7.52 -15.08 2.63
CA GLU A 72 -6.73 -15.08 3.86
C GLU A 72 -7.08 -13.85 4.70
N GLU A 73 -7.34 -14.04 5.98
CA GLU A 73 -7.52 -12.93 6.92
C GLU A 73 -6.16 -12.51 7.48
N LEU A 74 -5.79 -11.24 7.28
CA LEU A 74 -4.55 -10.68 7.80
C LEU A 74 -4.75 -9.21 8.14
N ALA A 75 -4.30 -8.80 9.33
CA ALA A 75 -4.48 -7.46 9.88
C ALA A 75 -5.95 -6.98 9.90
N GLY A 76 -6.89 -7.90 10.16
CA GLY A 76 -8.32 -7.59 10.24
C GLY A 76 -9.01 -7.32 8.89
N ARG A 77 -8.36 -7.70 7.78
CA ARG A 77 -8.89 -7.58 6.42
C ARG A 77 -8.83 -8.94 5.71
N THR A 78 -9.88 -9.24 4.95
CA THR A 78 -9.91 -10.34 4.00
C THR A 78 -9.10 -9.98 2.74
N TRP A 79 -8.13 -10.81 2.41
CA TRP A 79 -7.34 -10.72 1.19
C TRP A 79 -7.73 -11.83 0.22
N TYR A 80 -7.74 -11.52 -1.08
CA TYR A 80 -8.06 -12.45 -2.14
C TYR A 80 -6.79 -12.77 -2.91
N TRP A 81 -6.32 -14.00 -2.79
CA TRP A 81 -5.08 -14.43 -3.44
C TRP A 81 -5.39 -15.40 -4.58
N ARG A 82 -4.55 -15.37 -5.61
CA ARG A 82 -4.57 -16.33 -6.73
C ARG A 82 -3.15 -16.75 -7.07
N ILE A 83 -2.98 -18.03 -7.33
CA ILE A 83 -1.77 -18.68 -7.78
C ILE A 83 -2.00 -19.11 -9.21
N THR A 84 -1.19 -18.63 -10.14
CA THR A 84 -1.32 -18.92 -11.57
C THR A 84 0.00 -19.51 -12.08
N PRO A 85 0.01 -20.80 -12.49
CA PRO A 85 1.18 -21.39 -13.12
C PRO A 85 1.55 -20.64 -14.41
N VAL A 86 2.84 -20.41 -14.61
CA VAL A 86 3.38 -19.70 -15.77
C VAL A 86 4.20 -20.67 -16.61
N LYS A 87 3.92 -20.71 -17.92
CA LYS A 87 4.69 -21.54 -18.86
C LYS A 87 6.15 -21.04 -18.91
N THR A 88 7.08 -21.96 -18.68
CA THR A 88 8.52 -21.72 -18.81
C THR A 88 9.06 -22.45 -20.04
N SER A 89 10.05 -21.87 -20.71
CA SER A 89 10.77 -22.54 -21.81
C SER A 89 11.82 -23.55 -21.30
N ASN A 90 12.12 -23.54 -20.00
CA ASN A 90 13.11 -24.39 -19.36
C ASN A 90 12.51 -25.73 -18.90
N ALA A 91 13.21 -26.83 -19.17
CA ALA A 91 12.81 -28.18 -18.76
C ALA A 91 12.93 -28.47 -17.25
N ILE A 92 13.72 -27.68 -16.52
CA ILE A 92 14.11 -27.94 -15.12
C ILE A 92 13.27 -27.10 -14.12
N LEU A 93 12.81 -25.92 -14.53
CA LEU A 93 12.10 -24.99 -13.64
C LEU A 93 10.63 -24.84 -14.05
N ALA A 94 9.74 -24.83 -13.06
CA ALA A 94 8.37 -24.35 -13.18
C ALA A 94 8.27 -22.95 -12.54
N ALA A 95 7.42 -22.08 -13.11
CA ALA A 95 7.17 -20.75 -12.58
C ALA A 95 5.70 -20.62 -12.19
N PHE A 96 5.43 -19.74 -11.24
CA PHE A 96 4.07 -19.35 -10.86
C PHE A 96 4.03 -17.91 -10.37
N ASP A 97 2.91 -17.26 -10.62
CA ASP A 97 2.59 -15.95 -10.07
C ASP A 97 1.67 -16.11 -8.87
N VAL A 98 1.95 -15.36 -7.80
CA VAL A 98 1.05 -15.16 -6.67
C VAL A 98 0.58 -13.71 -6.70
N SER A 99 -0.70 -13.51 -6.96
CA SER A 99 -1.34 -12.19 -6.97
C SER A 99 -2.27 -12.03 -5.78
N VAL A 100 -2.24 -10.89 -5.12
CA VAL A 100 -3.08 -10.58 -3.95
C VAL A 100 -3.85 -9.28 -4.20
N ALA A 101 -5.15 -9.32 -3.98
CA ALA A 101 -6.09 -8.21 -4.17
C ALA A 101 -6.93 -7.97 -2.91
N THR A 102 -7.49 -6.76 -2.80
CA THR A 102 -8.43 -6.39 -1.74
C THR A 102 -9.84 -6.94 -1.97
N GLU A 103 -10.17 -7.29 -3.22
CA GLU A 103 -11.47 -7.86 -3.61
C GLU A 103 -11.30 -8.94 -4.68
N ALA A 104 -12.27 -9.86 -4.79
CA ALA A 104 -12.19 -11.02 -5.68
C ALA A 104 -12.01 -10.69 -7.18
N LYS A 105 -12.50 -9.52 -7.63
CA LYS A 105 -12.45 -9.09 -9.04
C LYS A 105 -11.65 -7.79 -9.24
N ALA A 106 -10.95 -7.32 -8.21
CA ALA A 106 -10.11 -6.14 -8.32
C ALA A 106 -8.77 -6.47 -8.99
N SER A 107 -8.08 -5.43 -9.47
CA SER A 107 -6.67 -5.57 -9.84
C SER A 107 -5.84 -5.89 -8.59
N PRO A 108 -4.81 -6.74 -8.70
CA PRO A 108 -3.99 -7.08 -7.56
C PRO A 108 -3.19 -5.87 -7.07
N VAL A 109 -3.08 -5.76 -5.75
CA VAL A 109 -2.19 -4.80 -5.07
C VAL A 109 -0.73 -5.17 -5.33
N ILE A 110 -0.45 -6.48 -5.36
CA ILE A 110 0.87 -7.03 -5.65
C ILE A 110 0.75 -8.34 -6.43
N THR A 111 1.68 -8.56 -7.35
CA THR A 111 1.92 -9.84 -8.01
C THR A 111 3.40 -10.17 -7.89
N VAL A 112 3.72 -11.36 -7.39
CA VAL A 112 5.09 -11.85 -7.24
C VAL A 112 5.25 -13.13 -8.06
N ARG A 113 6.32 -13.20 -8.87
CA ARG A 113 6.69 -14.41 -9.60
C ARG A 113 7.74 -15.19 -8.84
N SER A 114 7.55 -16.50 -8.71
CA SER A 114 8.55 -17.42 -8.15
C SER A 114 8.82 -18.61 -9.07
N TYR A 115 9.89 -19.32 -8.77
CA TYR A 115 10.34 -20.50 -9.49
C TYR A 115 10.57 -21.66 -8.51
N VAL A 116 10.19 -22.87 -8.93
CA VAL A 116 10.46 -24.12 -8.21
C VAL A 116 11.05 -25.14 -9.19
N ALA A 117 11.87 -26.05 -8.69
CA ALA A 117 12.33 -27.19 -9.48
C ALA A 117 11.13 -28.09 -9.83
N LYS A 118 11.10 -28.61 -11.06
CA LYS A 118 10.11 -29.60 -11.52
C LYS A 118 10.34 -30.97 -10.88
#